data_AF-X1JGT2-F1
#
_entry.id   AF-X1JGT2-F1
#
_cell.length_a   1.000
_cell.length_b   1.000
_cell.length_c   1.000
_cell.angle_alpha   90.00
_cell.angle_beta   90.00
_cell.angle_gamma   90.00
#
_symmetry.space_group_name_H-M   'P 1'
#
loop_
_entity.id
_entity.type
_entity.pdbx_description
1 polymer ?
#
loop_
_entity_poly.entity_id
_entity_poly.type
_entity_poly.pdbx_seq_one_letter_code
_entity_poly.pdbx_strand_id
1 'polypeptide(L)'
;MVINLSTLYDLFEKDFFSDLFALINIGKRISGKKDIYIEFNQNSQLTFTDGRFIYLPKKMKDDIFTAQGLVAHESGHIGYGSFELSFIKLIDIFSKKYDLPQYFILMIKSGSNCNVNVRKFL
;
A
#
# COMPACT_ATOMS: atom_id res chain seq x y z
N MET A 1 24.77 -33.91 24.77
CA MET A 1 23.64 -32.95 24.74
C MET A 1 23.12 -32.92 23.32
N VAL A 2 21.99 -33.58 23.04
CA VAL A 2 21.40 -33.58 21.70
C VAL A 2 20.53 -32.33 21.60
N ILE A 3 20.95 -31.35 20.81
CA ILE A 3 20.16 -30.15 20.57
C ILE A 3 19.04 -30.55 19.61
N ASN A 4 17.80 -30.48 20.09
CA ASN A 4 16.62 -30.79 19.28
C ASN A 4 16.32 -29.59 18.35
N LEU A 5 15.81 -29.84 17.15
CA LEU A 5 15.62 -28.81 16.13
C LEU A 5 14.65 -27.71 16.62
N SER A 6 13.66 -28.09 17.43
CA SER A 6 12.73 -27.17 18.09
C SER A 6 13.43 -26.20 19.03
N THR A 7 14.39 -26.69 19.82
CA THR A 7 15.17 -25.87 20.77
C THR A 7 16.07 -24.87 20.04
N LEU A 8 16.50 -25.20 18.82
CA LEU A 8 17.26 -24.30 17.94
C LEU A 8 16.38 -23.18 17.36
N TYR A 9 15.13 -23.49 17.01
CA TYR A 9 14.16 -22.49 16.57
C TYR A 9 13.81 -21.48 17.68
N ASP A 10 13.69 -21.96 18.92
CA ASP A 10 13.41 -21.10 20.07
C ASP A 10 14.58 -20.15 20.41
N LEU A 11 15.81 -20.52 20.01
CA LEU A 11 17.02 -19.71 20.18
C LEU A 11 17.29 -18.78 18.99
N PHE A 12 16.53 -18.90 17.90
CA PHE A 12 16.73 -18.09 16.71
C PHE A 12 16.17 -16.67 16.92
N GLU A 13 17.05 -15.69 17.08
CA GLU A 13 16.65 -14.28 17.07
C GLU A 13 16.21 -13.88 15.66
N LYS A 14 14.96 -13.43 15.53
CA LYS A 14 14.43 -12.92 14.26
C LYS A 14 15.19 -11.67 13.84
N ASP A 15 15.77 -11.71 12.65
CA ASP A 15 16.34 -10.52 12.03
C ASP A 15 15.23 -9.63 11.46
N PHE A 16 14.96 -8.53 12.19
CA PHE A 16 13.98 -7.52 11.78
C PHE A 16 14.23 -6.98 10.36
N PHE A 17 15.48 -6.83 9.93
CA PHE A 17 15.77 -6.28 8.61
C PHE A 17 15.36 -7.24 7.50
N SER A 18 15.62 -8.53 7.67
CA SER A 18 15.16 -9.57 6.75
C SER A 18 13.64 -9.57 6.59
N ASP A 19 12.90 -9.48 7.71
CA ASP A 19 11.44 -9.41 7.71
C ASP A 19 10.93 -8.14 7.01
N LEU A 20 11.55 -6.99 7.31
CA LEU A 20 11.22 -5.71 6.66
C LEU A 20 11.46 -5.77 5.14
N PHE A 21 12.58 -6.34 4.69
CA PHE A 21 12.85 -6.52 3.26
C PHE A 21 11.85 -7.44 2.59
N ALA A 22 11.45 -8.54 3.24
CA ALA A 22 10.42 -9.44 2.73
C ALA A 22 9.10 -8.71 2.53
N LEU A 23 8.66 -7.94 3.53
CA LEU A 23 7.44 -7.13 3.45
C LEU A 23 7.53 -6.08 2.31
N ILE A 24 8.65 -5.37 2.19
CA ILE A 24 8.86 -4.39 1.11
C ILE A 24 8.74 -5.06 -0.26
N ASN A 25 9.34 -6.24 -0.44
CA ASN A 25 9.30 -6.97 -1.70
C ASN A 25 7.88 -7.45 -2.04
N ILE A 26 7.11 -7.88 -1.05
CA ILE A 26 5.67 -8.18 -1.22
C ILE A 26 4.95 -6.92 -1.72
N GLY A 27 5.17 -5.79 -1.07
CA GLY A 27 4.49 -4.55 -1.43
C GLY A 27 4.82 -4.07 -2.84
N LYS A 28 6.10 -4.12 -3.24
CA LYS A 28 6.53 -3.82 -4.62
C LYS A 28 5.89 -4.75 -5.64
N ARG A 29 5.83 -6.05 -5.35
CA ARG A 29 5.28 -7.05 -6.26
C ARG A 29 3.79 -6.86 -6.49
N ILE A 30 3.02 -6.62 -5.43
CA ILE A 30 1.56 -6.48 -5.51
C ILE A 30 1.17 -5.12 -6.11
N SER A 31 1.82 -4.04 -5.68
CA SER A 31 1.53 -2.69 -6.19
C SER A 31 2.01 -2.46 -7.63
N GLY A 32 2.99 -3.23 -8.11
CA GLY A 32 3.67 -2.96 -9.38
C GLY A 32 4.57 -1.73 -9.36
N LYS A 33 4.78 -1.08 -8.20
CA LYS A 33 5.67 0.08 -8.05
C LYS A 33 7.03 -0.34 -7.48
N LYS A 34 8.10 0.28 -7.98
CA LYS A 34 9.48 0.03 -7.52
C LYS A 34 9.79 0.71 -6.18
N ASP A 35 9.10 1.81 -5.90
CA ASP A 35 9.39 2.69 -4.76
C ASP A 35 8.29 2.55 -3.70
N ILE A 36 8.22 1.36 -3.09
CA ILE A 36 7.37 1.09 -1.92
C ILE A 36 8.26 0.92 -0.70
N TYR A 37 7.85 1.54 0.40
CA TYR A 37 8.50 1.50 1.70
C TYR A 37 7.50 1.15 2.78
N ILE A 38 7.99 0.61 3.90
CA ILE A 38 7.17 0.22 5.04
C ILE A 38 7.67 0.94 6.26
N GLU A 39 6.74 1.56 6.99
CA GLU A 39 7.03 2.28 8.20
C GLU A 39 6.17 1.76 9.34
N PHE A 40 6.81 1.40 10.45
CA PHE A 40 6.12 1.02 11.69
C PHE A 40 5.87 2.27 12.53
N ASN A 41 4.66 2.82 12.43
CA ASN A 41 4.27 4.05 13.10
C ASN A 41 3.91 3.78 14.58
N GLN A 42 4.50 4.55 15.49
CA GLN A 42 4.25 4.43 16.93
C GLN A 42 2.99 5.17 17.39
N ASN A 43 2.55 6.16 16.61
CA ASN A 43 1.48 7.10 16.97
C ASN A 43 0.12 6.68 16.43
N SER A 44 0.05 5.65 15.58
CA SER A 44 -1.19 5.19 14.95
C SER A 44 -1.39 3.69 15.13
N GLN A 45 -2.62 3.30 15.44
CA GLN A 45 -3.05 1.89 15.44
C GLN A 45 -3.64 1.47 14.10
N LEU A 46 -3.72 2.40 13.13
CA LEU A 46 -4.30 2.16 11.82
C LEU A 46 -3.23 1.74 10.82
N THR A 47 -3.66 0.89 9.88
CA THR A 47 -2.90 0.58 8.68
C THR A 47 -3.43 1.43 7.54
N PHE A 48 -2.53 2.06 6.78
CA PHE A 48 -2.90 2.88 5.63
C PHE A 48 -1.70 3.09 4.70
N THR A 49 -1.96 3.60 3.50
CA THR A 49 -0.93 4.00 2.54
C THR A 49 -1.13 5.42 2.02
N ASP A 50 -0.03 6.08 1.67
CA ASP A 50 -0.02 7.34 0.91
C ASP A 50 0.36 7.14 -0.57
N GLY A 51 0.49 5.88 -1.01
CA GLY A 51 0.90 5.50 -2.36
C GLY A 51 2.40 5.23 -2.53
N ARG A 52 3.25 5.60 -1.55
CA ARG A 52 4.70 5.32 -1.52
C ARG A 52 5.11 4.58 -0.26
N PHE A 53 4.53 4.95 0.87
CA PHE A 53 4.70 4.30 2.17
C PHE A 53 3.45 3.49 2.52
N ILE A 54 3.68 2.36 3.16
CA ILE A 54 2.67 1.58 3.86
C ILE A 54 2.98 1.69 5.35
N TYR A 55 2.05 2.29 6.09
CA TYR A 55 2.18 2.52 7.51
C TYR A 55 1.51 1.37 8.26
N LEU A 56 2.29 0.70 9.11
CA LEU A 56 1.82 -0.37 9.97
C LEU A 56 1.90 0.06 11.45
N PRO A 57 1.00 -0.41 12.32
CA PRO A 57 1.14 -0.20 13.75
C PRO A 57 2.43 -0.82 14.30
N LYS A 58 3.12 -0.16 15.24
CA LYS A 58 4.35 -0.67 15.86
C LYS A 58 4.27 -2.11 16.37
N LYS A 59 3.11 -2.53 16.89
CA LYS A 59 2.86 -3.91 17.37
C LYS A 59 3.02 -4.99 16.30
N MET A 60 2.93 -4.63 15.02
CA MET A 60 3.08 -5.56 13.90
C MET A 60 4.54 -5.86 13.56
N LYS A 61 5.50 -5.19 14.23
CA LYS A 61 6.93 -5.36 13.97
C LYS A 61 7.40 -6.79 14.24
N ASP A 62 6.83 -7.45 15.25
CA ASP A 62 7.23 -8.79 15.67
C ASP A 62 6.29 -9.90 15.13
N ASP A 63 5.19 -9.49 14.50
CA ASP A 63 4.18 -10.36 13.87
C ASP A 63 4.18 -10.19 12.35
N ILE A 64 5.18 -10.79 11.70
CA ILE A 64 5.35 -10.74 10.25
C ILE A 64 4.14 -11.32 9.50
N PHE A 65 3.48 -12.35 10.03
CA PHE A 65 2.39 -13.02 9.32
C PHE A 65 1.19 -12.08 9.14
N THR A 66 0.80 -11.39 10.21
CA THR A 66 -0.24 -10.36 10.14
C THR A 66 0.22 -9.17 9.29
N ALA A 67 1.48 -8.73 9.45
CA ALA A 67 2.03 -7.64 8.66
C ALA A 67 1.99 -7.92 7.14
N GLN A 68 2.25 -9.16 6.70
CA GLN A 68 2.18 -9.56 5.29
C GLN A 68 0.79 -9.35 4.71
N GLY A 69 -0.26 -9.78 5.42
CA GLY A 69 -1.65 -9.60 4.98
C GLY A 69 -2.03 -8.13 4.85
N LEU A 70 -1.63 -7.32 5.81
CA LEU A 70 -1.85 -5.87 5.81
C LEU A 70 -1.11 -5.18 4.67
N VAL A 71 0.16 -5.51 4.46
CA VAL A 71 0.95 -4.97 3.34
C VAL A 71 0.35 -5.37 2.01
N ALA A 72 -0.11 -6.61 1.86
CA ALA A 72 -0.76 -7.06 0.64
C ALA A 72 -2.05 -6.29 0.34
N HIS A 73 -2.87 -6.05 1.36
CA HIS A 73 -4.11 -5.27 1.26
C HIS A 73 -3.84 -3.83 0.76
N GLU A 74 -2.97 -3.10 1.46
CA GLU A 74 -2.63 -1.72 1.11
C GLU A 74 -1.94 -1.63 -0.25
N SER A 75 -1.04 -2.57 -0.56
CA SER A 75 -0.37 -2.61 -1.87
C SER A 75 -1.36 -2.85 -3.01
N GLY A 76 -2.44 -3.59 -2.75
CA GLY A 76 -3.54 -3.76 -3.69
C GLY A 76 -4.21 -2.41 -4.01
N HIS A 77 -4.44 -1.56 -3.01
CA HIS A 77 -4.97 -0.22 -3.22
C HIS A 77 -4.04 0.67 -4.07
N ILE A 78 -2.73 0.57 -3.84
CA ILE A 78 -1.73 1.29 -4.65
C ILE A 78 -1.72 0.79 -6.09
N GLY A 79 -1.68 -0.53 -6.30
CA GLY A 79 -1.59 -1.13 -7.64
C GLY A 79 -2.87 -0.98 -8.47
N TYR A 80 -4.03 -1.05 -7.81
CA TYR A 80 -5.32 -0.81 -8.45
C TYR A 80 -5.54 0.68 -8.80
N GLY A 81 -4.80 1.59 -8.16
CA GLY A 81 -5.03 3.03 -8.28
C GLY A 81 -6.34 3.44 -7.61
N SER A 82 -6.67 2.84 -6.46
CA SER A 82 -7.93 3.11 -5.73
C SER A 82 -8.08 4.60 -5.40
N PHE A 83 -6.98 5.28 -5.11
CA PHE A 83 -6.96 6.72 -4.83
C PHE A 83 -7.30 7.53 -6.08
N GLU A 84 -6.62 7.27 -7.20
CA GLU A 84 -6.81 7.95 -8.48
C GLU A 84 -8.24 7.74 -8.99
N LEU A 85 -8.78 6.54 -8.88
CA LEU A 85 -10.16 6.23 -9.24
C LEU A 85 -11.18 6.97 -8.36
N SER A 86 -10.93 7.03 -7.05
CA SER A 86 -11.79 7.77 -6.12
C SER A 86 -11.74 9.27 -6.38
N PHE A 87 -10.57 9.80 -6.72
CA PHE A 87 -10.38 11.20 -7.10
C PHE A 87 -11.09 11.55 -8.41
N ILE A 88 -11.00 10.69 -9.43
CA ILE A 88 -11.76 10.85 -10.69
C ILE A 88 -13.26 10.88 -10.40
N LYS A 89 -13.78 9.94 -9.59
CA LYS A 89 -15.19 9.92 -9.18
C LYS A 89 -15.60 11.19 -8.45
N LEU A 90 -14.74 11.71 -7.57
CA LEU A 90 -14.98 12.96 -6.87
C LEU A 90 -15.14 14.12 -7.86
N ILE A 91 -14.20 14.25 -8.80
CA ILE A 91 -14.27 15.27 -9.86
C ILE A 91 -15.56 15.13 -10.66
N ASP A 92 -15.97 13.91 -11.02
CA ASP A 92 -17.20 13.67 -11.78
C ASP A 92 -18.46 14.09 -11.00
N ILE A 93 -18.50 13.84 -9.68
CA ILE A 93 -19.60 14.29 -8.81
C ILE A 93 -19.63 15.81 -8.72
N PHE A 94 -18.48 16.46 -8.52
CA PHE A 94 -18.39 17.92 -8.46
C PHE A 94 -18.77 18.57 -9.79
N SER A 95 -18.30 18.01 -10.90
CA SER A 95 -18.66 18.45 -12.25
C SER A 95 -20.17 18.47 -12.43
N LYS A 96 -20.86 17.38 -12.08
CA LYS A 96 -22.32 17.29 -12.23
C LYS A 96 -23.05 18.23 -11.29
N LYS A 97 -22.59 18.37 -10.04
CA LYS A 97 -23.24 19.18 -9.02
C LYS A 97 -23.16 20.69 -9.33
N TYR A 98 -22.09 21.13 -9.96
CA TYR A 98 -21.82 22.55 -10.23
C TYR A 98 -21.78 22.90 -11.73
N ASP A 99 -22.19 21.96 -12.59
CA ASP A 99 -22.23 22.09 -14.05
C ASP A 99 -20.93 22.65 -14.65
N LEU A 100 -19.79 22.09 -14.18
CA LEU A 100 -18.46 22.60 -14.54
C LEU A 100 -18.17 22.35 -16.03
N PRO A 101 -17.51 23.30 -16.73
CA PRO A 101 -17.13 23.13 -18.13
C PRO A 101 -16.22 21.90 -18.35
N GLN A 102 -16.52 21.09 -19.37
CA GLN A 102 -15.77 19.89 -19.74
C GLN A 102 -14.26 20.13 -19.90
N TYR A 103 -13.88 21.26 -20.49
CA TYR A 103 -12.48 21.64 -20.67
C TYR A 103 -11.71 21.77 -19.33
N PHE A 104 -12.36 22.31 -18.31
CA PHE A 104 -11.76 22.48 -16.97
C PHE A 104 -11.53 21.12 -16.29
N ILE A 105 -12.48 20.20 -16.43
CA ILE A 105 -12.39 18.83 -15.91
C ILE A 105 -11.25 18.06 -16.56
N LEU A 106 -11.08 18.22 -17.88
CA LEU A 106 -9.99 17.60 -18.63
C LEU A 106 -8.62 18.10 -18.15
N MET A 107 -8.45 19.41 -17.91
CA MET A 107 -7.20 19.95 -17.36
C MET A 107 -6.88 19.39 -15.98
N ILE A 108 -7.86 19.28 -15.09
CA ILE A 108 -7.63 18.72 -13.75
C ILE A 108 -7.19 17.25 -13.86
N LYS A 109 -7.92 16.42 -14.63
CA LYS A 109 -7.61 15.00 -14.77
C LYS A 109 -6.23 14.74 -15.42
N SER A 110 -5.83 15.57 -16.38
CA SER A 110 -4.55 15.44 -17.08
C SER A 110 -3.36 15.96 -16.26
N GLY A 111 -3.53 16.99 -15.44
CA GLY A 111 -2.50 17.49 -14.52
C GLY A 111 -2.20 16.57 -13.34
N SER A 112 -3.12 15.70 -12.95
CA SER A 112 -2.97 14.79 -11.80
C SER A 112 -2.15 13.52 -12.08
N ASN A 113 -1.50 13.38 -13.25
CA ASN A 113 -0.82 12.13 -13.65
C ASN A 113 -1.71 10.88 -13.52
N CYS A 114 -3.03 11.05 -13.64
CA CYS A 114 -4.03 9.97 -13.60
C CYS A 114 -4.01 9.19 -14.93
N ASN A 115 -2.88 8.59 -15.28
CA ASN A 115 -2.80 7.55 -16.30
C ASN A 115 -3.32 6.23 -15.72
N VAL A 116 -4.57 6.24 -15.22
CA VAL A 116 -5.28 5.00 -14.92
C VAL A 116 -5.66 4.42 -16.28
N ASN A 117 -5.15 3.24 -16.60
CA ASN A 117 -5.45 2.55 -17.85
C ASN A 117 -6.90 2.03 -17.80
N VAL A 118 -7.88 2.93 -18.01
CA VAL A 118 -9.32 2.65 -17.92
C VAL A 118 -9.76 1.59 -18.95
N ARG A 119 -8.93 1.29 -19.96
CA ARG A 119 -9.19 0.27 -20.98
C ARG A 119 -9.27 -1.17 -20.47
N LYS A 120 -8.98 -1.44 -19.19
CA LYS A 120 -9.23 -2.76 -18.58
C LYS A 120 -10.60 -2.90 -17.91
N PHE A 121 -11.43 -1.86 -17.93
CA PHE A 121 -12.71 -1.82 -17.20
C PHE A 121 -13.92 -1.48 -18.08
N LEU A 122 -13.77 -1.55 -19.41
CA LEU A 122 -14.86 -1.62 -20.39
C LEU A 122 -14.76 -2.95 -21.13
#